data_AF-A0A399FAW0-F1
#
_entry.id   AF-A0A399FAW0-F1
#
_cell.length_a   1.000
_cell.length_b   1.000
_cell.length_c   1.000
_cell.angle_alpha   90.00
_cell.angle_beta   90.00
_cell.angle_gamma   90.00
#
_symmetry.space_group_name_H-M   'P 1'
#
loop_
_entity.id
_entity.type
_entity.pdbx_description
1 polymer ?
#
loop_
_entity_poly.entity_id
_entity_poly.type
_entity_poly.pdbx_seq_one_letter_code
_entity_poly.pdbx_strand_id
1 'polypeptide(L)'
;MGWPAVPGAEEYRLERSSDAEGFQPLGRALGTTYSDTTVSAGRAYTYRLLAVNAGGVSGTVEVKALTPPAAPAQFTATVVSSTQVHLTWAPVTGATAYFLQRTVGEAESGYVDLPLDPMATLYSDENLEAGTVYTYRLWARNAGGESPRLLRTLHTPTVPPGLPWGFRGTSTAHQIDLSWEPAGEGGPFSGYRLERGLGATPSSFILLYDGLTPRFTDGDVLPTTLYTYRLRAWGPGGESEALHYSLATPASFSPPLRVLFIGNSLTEYPDLPGKVMELAEAAGESRGLESDRVIRLGQSLSDHWNAGIGPETARGKIAECSWDVVVLQERSYTPIVETAAFRQAVGDFTEWMNACPAAHRPKGLLFLNWPNREHPQITQSALDAQTFSLADLLALAVAPVGTAWASLNARYPELELYADEVHPSLIGGYLEAKVLYSSLYGKPPPALEGELDWATAANLAEAAWAAVSDLASRYRLPPP
;
A
#
# COMPACT_ATOMS: atom_id res chain seq x y z
N MET A 1 20.80 -26.04 -72.67
CA MET A 1 20.24 -26.08 -74.04
C MET A 1 20.32 -27.50 -74.57
N GLY A 2 19.38 -27.92 -75.40
CA GLY A 2 19.41 -29.21 -76.10
C GLY A 2 18.90 -29.06 -77.52
N TRP A 3 19.47 -29.82 -78.46
CA TRP A 3 19.10 -29.81 -79.88
C TRP A 3 19.05 -31.23 -80.45
N PRO A 4 18.33 -31.49 -81.54
CA PRO A 4 18.40 -32.78 -82.23
C PRO A 4 19.79 -33.02 -82.85
N ALA A 5 20.21 -34.28 -82.96
CA ALA A 5 21.45 -34.62 -83.67
C ALA A 5 21.33 -34.28 -85.17
N VAL A 6 22.34 -33.61 -85.72
CA VAL A 6 22.47 -33.30 -87.14
C VAL A 6 23.29 -34.41 -87.82
N PRO A 7 22.74 -35.13 -88.82
CA PRO A 7 23.47 -36.18 -89.53
C PRO A 7 24.78 -35.68 -90.12
N GLY A 8 25.87 -36.41 -89.87
CA GLY A 8 27.21 -36.07 -90.38
C GLY A 8 27.91 -34.93 -89.63
N ALA A 9 27.35 -34.42 -88.53
CA ALA A 9 28.05 -33.50 -87.62
C ALA A 9 29.00 -34.27 -86.68
N GLU A 10 30.22 -33.77 -86.53
CA GLU A 10 31.26 -34.33 -85.65
C GLU A 10 31.37 -33.53 -84.34
N GLU A 11 31.18 -32.22 -84.38
CA GLU A 11 31.08 -31.35 -83.20
C GLU A 11 30.02 -30.25 -83.41
N TYR A 12 29.57 -29.64 -82.31
CA TYR A 12 28.76 -28.43 -82.32
C TYR A 12 29.53 -27.28 -81.69
N ARG A 13 29.52 -26.11 -82.32
CA ARG A 13 30.07 -24.87 -81.76
C ARG A 13 28.95 -23.98 -81.27
N LEU A 14 29.12 -23.45 -80.07
CA LEU A 14 28.19 -22.52 -79.45
C LEU A 14 28.84 -21.16 -79.32
N GLU A 15 28.08 -20.14 -79.67
CA GLU A 15 28.41 -18.74 -79.48
C GLU A 15 27.32 -18.08 -78.66
N ARG A 16 27.66 -17.03 -77.92
CA ARG A 16 26.73 -16.27 -77.08
C ARG A 16 26.93 -14.78 -77.28
N SER A 17 25.83 -14.04 -77.30
CA SER A 17 25.78 -12.59 -77.22
C SER A 17 24.90 -12.18 -76.04
N SER A 18 25.38 -11.26 -75.21
CA SER A 18 24.52 -10.42 -74.37
C SER A 18 24.24 -9.15 -75.17
N ASP A 19 23.02 -8.59 -75.11
CA ASP A 19 22.45 -7.56 -76.01
C ASP A 19 23.31 -6.31 -76.36
N ALA A 20 24.50 -6.13 -75.77
CA ALA A 20 25.47 -5.07 -76.03
C ALA A 20 26.79 -5.51 -76.72
N GLU A 21 27.09 -6.81 -76.78
CA GLU A 21 28.34 -7.34 -77.37
C GLU A 21 28.01 -8.39 -78.43
N GLY A 22 28.67 -8.32 -79.59
CA GLY A 22 28.49 -9.30 -80.67
C GLY A 22 28.75 -10.75 -80.20
N PHE A 23 28.39 -11.73 -81.02
CA PHE A 23 28.58 -13.16 -80.67
C PHE A 23 30.04 -13.48 -80.35
N GLN A 24 30.27 -14.02 -79.15
CA GLN A 24 31.56 -14.52 -78.69
C GLN A 24 31.54 -16.06 -78.63
N PRO A 25 32.66 -16.75 -78.90
CA PRO A 25 32.77 -18.19 -78.71
C PRO A 25 32.46 -18.56 -77.24
N LEU A 26 31.51 -19.48 -77.05
CA LEU A 26 31.13 -19.97 -75.72
C LEU A 26 31.75 -21.33 -75.43
N GLY A 27 31.73 -22.24 -76.41
CA GLY A 27 32.29 -23.58 -76.24
C GLY A 27 31.96 -24.54 -77.38
N ARG A 28 32.36 -25.81 -77.20
CA ARG A 28 32.07 -26.90 -78.13
C ARG A 28 31.42 -28.07 -77.41
N ALA A 29 30.58 -28.82 -78.12
CA ALA A 29 29.93 -30.02 -77.61
C ALA A 29 30.06 -31.16 -78.63
N LEU A 30 30.40 -32.36 -78.16
CA LEU A 30 30.38 -33.58 -78.97
C LEU A 30 29.00 -34.27 -78.94
N GLY A 31 28.18 -33.95 -77.94
CA GLY A 31 26.80 -34.40 -77.81
C GLY A 31 25.80 -33.33 -78.23
N THR A 32 24.53 -33.61 -77.96
CA THR A 32 23.38 -32.77 -78.34
C THR A 32 22.89 -31.83 -77.25
N THR A 33 23.68 -31.63 -76.20
CA THR A 33 23.37 -30.77 -75.07
C THR A 33 24.56 -29.92 -74.66
N TYR A 34 24.28 -28.74 -74.13
CA TYR A 34 25.30 -27.86 -73.55
C TYR A 34 24.68 -27.04 -72.40
N SER A 35 25.46 -26.86 -71.33
CA SER A 35 25.08 -26.07 -70.16
C SER A 35 26.01 -24.87 -70.04
N ASP A 36 25.45 -23.66 -70.16
CA ASP A 36 26.18 -22.43 -69.88
C ASP A 36 25.99 -22.06 -68.40
N THR A 37 27.03 -22.24 -67.60
CA THR A 37 27.05 -21.91 -66.17
C THR A 37 27.64 -20.53 -65.88
N THR A 38 28.02 -19.78 -66.92
CA THR A 38 28.69 -18.47 -66.80
C THR A 38 27.75 -17.28 -66.94
N VAL A 39 26.44 -17.55 -67.02
CA VAL A 39 25.41 -16.52 -67.15
C VAL A 39 25.21 -15.73 -65.85
N SER A 40 24.90 -14.45 -65.99
CA SER A 40 24.46 -13.60 -64.88
C SER A 40 22.94 -13.61 -64.77
N ALA A 41 22.41 -13.47 -63.55
CA ALA A 41 20.98 -13.42 -63.28
C ALA A 41 20.32 -12.16 -63.88
N GLY A 42 19.04 -12.26 -64.24
CA GLY A 42 18.23 -11.16 -64.78
C GLY A 42 18.68 -10.63 -66.13
N ARG A 43 19.46 -11.39 -66.91
CA ARG A 43 20.00 -10.97 -68.21
C ARG A 43 19.49 -11.82 -69.36
N ALA A 44 19.20 -11.17 -70.48
CA ALA A 44 18.91 -11.84 -71.74
C ALA A 44 20.21 -12.20 -72.47
N TYR A 45 20.22 -13.40 -73.04
CA TYR A 45 21.30 -13.92 -73.85
C TYR A 45 20.74 -14.48 -75.15
N THR A 46 21.40 -14.20 -76.26
CA THR A 46 21.15 -14.88 -77.54
C THR A 46 22.25 -15.90 -77.76
N TYR A 47 21.87 -17.17 -77.91
CA TYR A 47 22.79 -18.27 -78.21
C TYR A 47 22.68 -18.65 -79.67
N ARG A 48 23.83 -18.98 -80.24
CA ARG A 48 23.95 -19.42 -81.63
C ARG A 48 24.64 -20.77 -81.68
N LEU A 49 24.12 -21.67 -82.50
CA LEU A 49 24.62 -23.04 -82.67
C LEU A 49 25.01 -23.29 -84.12
N LEU A 50 26.18 -23.90 -84.32
CA LEU A 50 26.68 -24.37 -85.61
C LEU A 50 27.08 -25.84 -85.50
N ALA A 51 26.69 -26.66 -86.47
CA ALA A 51 27.21 -28.02 -86.64
C ALA A 51 28.50 -27.98 -87.47
N VAL A 52 29.47 -28.81 -87.13
CA VAL A 52 30.79 -28.82 -87.76
C VAL A 52 31.20 -30.25 -88.08
N ASN A 53 31.78 -30.44 -89.26
CA ASN A 53 32.46 -31.67 -89.65
C ASN A 53 33.70 -31.34 -90.49
N ALA A 54 34.40 -32.36 -90.99
CA ALA A 54 35.56 -32.20 -91.87
C ALA A 54 35.30 -31.32 -93.12
N GLY A 55 34.06 -31.19 -93.57
CA GLY A 55 33.66 -30.38 -94.73
C GLY A 55 33.40 -28.90 -94.43
N GLY A 56 33.32 -28.49 -93.16
CA GLY A 56 33.10 -27.09 -92.76
C GLY A 56 32.04 -26.92 -91.68
N VAL A 57 31.48 -25.70 -91.59
CA VAL A 57 30.45 -25.31 -90.62
C VAL A 57 29.08 -25.13 -91.30
N SER A 58 28.01 -25.49 -90.60
CA SER A 58 26.64 -25.26 -91.06
C SER A 58 26.24 -23.78 -90.98
N GLY A 59 25.04 -23.45 -91.49
CA GLY A 59 24.34 -22.23 -91.11
C GLY A 59 24.02 -22.21 -89.60
N THR A 60 23.60 -21.06 -89.11
CA THR A 60 23.39 -20.80 -87.68
C THR A 60 21.91 -20.86 -87.30
N VAL A 61 21.61 -21.46 -86.15
CA VAL A 61 20.31 -21.29 -85.46
C VAL A 61 20.50 -20.49 -84.19
N GLU A 62 19.55 -19.60 -83.89
CA GLU A 62 19.59 -18.74 -82.73
C GLU A 62 18.42 -19.00 -81.77
N VAL A 63 18.69 -18.89 -80.47
CA VAL A 63 17.67 -18.92 -79.42
C VAL A 63 17.95 -17.85 -78.39
N LYS A 64 16.89 -17.14 -77.98
CA LYS A 64 16.96 -16.17 -76.88
C LYS A 64 16.54 -16.84 -75.59
N ALA A 65 17.28 -16.59 -74.51
CA ALA A 65 16.93 -17.02 -73.18
C ALA A 65 17.15 -15.88 -72.18
N LEU A 66 16.20 -15.71 -71.26
CA LEU A 66 16.30 -14.78 -70.14
C LEU A 66 16.58 -15.58 -68.88
N THR A 67 17.62 -15.23 -68.13
CA THR A 67 17.86 -15.84 -66.82
C THR A 67 16.89 -15.28 -65.77
N PRO A 68 16.45 -16.10 -64.79
CA PRO A 68 15.72 -15.61 -63.64
C PRO A 68 16.49 -14.49 -62.91
N PRO A 69 15.80 -13.58 -62.21
CA PRO A 69 16.48 -12.54 -61.42
C PRO A 69 17.27 -13.15 -60.26
N ALA A 70 18.22 -12.38 -59.72
CA ALA A 70 18.86 -12.73 -58.46
C ALA A 70 17.86 -12.60 -57.29
N ALA A 71 18.12 -13.28 -56.17
CA ALA A 71 17.33 -13.04 -54.96
C ALA A 71 17.52 -11.58 -54.50
N PRO A 72 16.47 -10.89 -54.01
CA PRO A 72 16.59 -9.54 -53.49
C PRO A 72 17.68 -9.40 -52.42
N ALA A 73 18.49 -8.34 -52.44
CA ALA A 73 19.44 -8.09 -51.36
C ALA A 73 18.78 -7.28 -50.24
N GLN A 74 19.42 -7.23 -49.06
CA GLN A 74 19.02 -6.37 -47.95
C GLN A 74 17.55 -6.52 -47.54
N PHE A 75 16.97 -7.73 -47.64
CA PHE A 75 15.64 -7.98 -47.12
C PHE A 75 15.66 -7.80 -45.60
N THR A 76 14.99 -6.78 -45.08
CA THR A 76 14.88 -6.49 -43.65
C THR A 76 13.42 -6.40 -43.25
N ALA A 77 13.13 -6.74 -42.00
CA ALA A 77 11.82 -6.63 -41.39
C ALA A 77 12.00 -5.91 -40.05
N THR A 78 11.40 -4.73 -39.91
CA THR A 78 11.55 -3.85 -38.75
C THR A 78 10.20 -3.73 -38.05
N VAL A 79 10.16 -4.07 -36.77
CA VAL A 79 8.97 -3.89 -35.93
C VAL A 79 8.72 -2.40 -35.72
N VAL A 80 7.51 -1.94 -36.02
CA VAL A 80 7.09 -0.54 -35.80
C VAL A 80 6.20 -0.44 -34.56
N SER A 81 5.29 -1.39 -34.39
CA SER A 81 4.42 -1.51 -33.21
C SER A 81 4.05 -2.98 -32.96
N SER A 82 3.21 -3.25 -31.95
CA SER A 82 2.64 -4.58 -31.73
C SER A 82 1.76 -5.08 -32.88
N THR A 83 1.33 -4.19 -33.78
CA THR A 83 0.42 -4.50 -34.89
C THR A 83 0.97 -4.13 -36.28
N GLN A 84 2.22 -3.66 -36.36
CA GLN A 84 2.82 -3.18 -37.61
C GLN A 84 4.29 -3.54 -37.77
N VAL A 85 4.66 -3.96 -38.99
CA VAL A 85 6.02 -4.27 -39.42
C VAL A 85 6.31 -3.59 -40.75
N HIS A 86 7.50 -3.01 -40.91
CA HIS A 86 8.00 -2.49 -42.18
C HIS A 86 9.02 -3.44 -42.79
N LEU A 87 8.81 -3.82 -44.04
CA LEU A 87 9.66 -4.72 -44.82
C LEU A 87 10.32 -3.93 -45.94
N THR A 88 11.65 -4.02 -46.08
CA THR A 88 12.39 -3.35 -47.16
C THR A 88 13.38 -4.30 -47.83
N TRP A 89 13.68 -4.07 -49.10
CA TRP A 89 14.69 -4.80 -49.87
C TRP A 89 15.29 -3.93 -50.98
N ALA A 90 16.44 -4.33 -51.50
CA ALA A 90 17.09 -3.63 -52.61
C ALA A 90 16.43 -3.98 -53.96
N PRO A 91 16.35 -3.02 -54.91
CA PRO A 91 15.97 -3.29 -56.29
C PRO A 91 16.84 -4.39 -56.93
N VAL A 92 16.23 -5.23 -57.78
CA VAL A 92 16.86 -6.39 -58.44
C VAL A 92 16.88 -6.13 -59.93
N THR A 93 18.08 -6.09 -60.51
CA THR A 93 18.23 -5.92 -61.96
C THR A 93 17.54 -7.05 -62.72
N GLY A 94 16.73 -6.69 -63.72
CA GLY A 94 16.03 -7.64 -64.57
C GLY A 94 14.79 -8.30 -63.95
N ALA A 95 14.38 -7.89 -62.74
CA ALA A 95 13.09 -8.27 -62.17
C ALA A 95 11.94 -7.44 -62.77
N THR A 96 10.78 -8.06 -62.94
CA THR A 96 9.54 -7.38 -63.37
C THR A 96 8.43 -7.43 -62.31
N ALA A 97 8.57 -8.30 -61.31
CA ALA A 97 7.70 -8.35 -60.14
C ALA A 97 8.47 -8.84 -58.89
N TYR A 98 8.07 -8.37 -57.72
CA TYR A 98 8.36 -8.96 -56.41
C TYR A 98 7.10 -9.62 -55.88
N PHE A 99 7.31 -10.70 -55.13
CA PHE A 99 6.26 -11.40 -54.43
C PHE A 99 6.65 -11.53 -52.97
N LEU A 100 5.72 -11.17 -52.10
CA LEU A 100 5.89 -11.19 -50.67
C LEU A 100 4.76 -12.00 -50.05
N GLN A 101 5.13 -12.94 -49.20
CA GLN A 101 4.20 -13.77 -48.45
C GLN A 101 4.49 -13.70 -46.96
N ARG A 102 3.48 -14.01 -46.14
CA ARG A 102 3.60 -14.10 -44.68
C ARG A 102 2.96 -15.38 -44.16
N THR A 103 3.53 -15.97 -43.11
CA THR A 103 2.88 -17.01 -42.30
C THR A 103 3.01 -16.67 -40.81
N VAL A 104 2.13 -17.25 -39.99
CA VAL A 104 2.22 -17.17 -38.52
C VAL A 104 3.14 -18.27 -38.03
N GLY A 105 4.04 -17.92 -37.10
CA GLY A 105 5.06 -18.82 -36.56
C GLY A 105 6.27 -19.00 -37.49
N GLU A 106 7.05 -20.04 -37.22
CA GLU A 106 8.26 -20.41 -37.97
C GLU A 106 7.98 -21.47 -39.06
N ALA A 107 6.74 -21.57 -39.52
CA ALA A 107 6.32 -22.63 -40.42
C ALA A 107 6.97 -22.53 -41.82
N GLU A 108 7.31 -23.68 -42.40
CA GLU A 108 7.76 -23.78 -43.80
C GLU A 108 6.59 -23.77 -44.81
N SER A 109 5.34 -23.82 -44.33
CA SER A 109 4.10 -23.82 -45.11
C SER A 109 3.03 -22.91 -44.49
N GLY A 110 1.88 -22.75 -45.15
CA GLY A 110 0.79 -21.87 -44.66
C GLY A 110 0.94 -20.38 -45.01
N TYR A 111 1.85 -20.06 -45.92
CA TYR A 111 2.07 -18.69 -46.42
C TYR A 111 0.85 -18.14 -47.16
N VAL A 112 0.49 -16.90 -46.86
CA VAL A 112 -0.49 -16.10 -47.60
C VAL A 112 0.19 -14.98 -48.37
N ASP A 113 -0.31 -14.68 -49.57
CA ASP A 113 0.18 -13.57 -50.39
C ASP A 113 -0.18 -12.23 -49.77
N LEU A 114 0.80 -11.32 -49.71
CA LEU A 114 0.59 -9.94 -49.30
C LEU A 114 0.39 -9.06 -50.53
N PRO A 115 -0.57 -8.12 -50.52
CA PRO A 115 -0.86 -7.27 -51.67
C PRO A 115 0.29 -6.26 -51.89
N LEU A 116 1.14 -6.54 -52.87
CA LEU A 116 2.34 -5.75 -53.15
C LEU A 116 2.30 -5.20 -54.58
N ASP A 117 2.57 -3.90 -54.74
CA ASP A 117 2.83 -3.32 -56.05
C ASP A 117 4.04 -4.02 -56.70
N PRO A 118 3.96 -4.47 -57.97
CA PRO A 118 4.95 -5.41 -58.52
C PRO A 118 6.41 -4.97 -58.38
N MET A 119 6.71 -3.68 -58.45
CA MET A 119 8.08 -3.16 -58.36
C MET A 119 8.38 -2.39 -57.07
N ALA A 120 7.52 -2.48 -56.06
CA ALA A 120 7.78 -1.89 -54.76
C ALA A 120 9.02 -2.52 -54.09
N THR A 121 9.71 -1.72 -53.29
CA THR A 121 10.87 -2.12 -52.48
C THR A 121 10.68 -1.87 -50.99
N LEU A 122 9.44 -1.54 -50.62
CA LEU A 122 8.98 -1.28 -49.26
C LEU A 122 7.55 -1.82 -49.15
N TYR A 123 7.23 -2.44 -48.01
CA TYR A 123 5.87 -2.86 -47.66
C TYR A 123 5.60 -2.61 -46.17
N SER A 124 4.47 -1.99 -45.87
CA SER A 124 3.96 -1.80 -44.50
C SER A 124 2.92 -2.87 -44.23
N ASP A 125 3.27 -3.84 -43.39
CA ASP A 125 2.32 -4.87 -42.96
C ASP A 125 1.63 -4.43 -41.67
N GLU A 126 0.31 -4.28 -41.75
CA GLU A 126 -0.53 -3.70 -40.70
C GLU A 126 -1.59 -4.71 -40.24
N ASN A 127 -2.22 -4.43 -39.10
CA ASN A 127 -3.24 -5.29 -38.48
C ASN A 127 -2.68 -6.67 -38.07
N LEU A 128 -1.41 -6.71 -37.65
CA LEU A 128 -0.81 -7.89 -37.05
C LEU A 128 -1.34 -8.11 -35.63
N GLU A 129 -1.28 -9.36 -35.16
CA GLU A 129 -1.55 -9.70 -33.77
C GLU A 129 -0.33 -9.38 -32.90
N ALA A 130 -0.57 -8.82 -31.71
CA ALA A 130 0.46 -8.53 -30.73
C ALA A 130 1.04 -9.81 -30.13
N GLY A 131 2.34 -9.82 -29.84
CA GLY A 131 2.99 -10.99 -29.23
C GLY A 131 3.07 -12.21 -30.14
N THR A 132 2.96 -12.03 -31.46
CA THR A 132 2.90 -13.11 -32.45
C THR A 132 4.16 -13.17 -33.30
N VAL A 133 4.65 -14.39 -33.54
CA VAL A 133 5.77 -14.63 -34.45
C VAL A 133 5.26 -14.64 -35.88
N TYR A 134 5.93 -13.90 -36.77
CA TYR A 134 5.64 -13.88 -38.19
C TYR A 134 6.88 -14.20 -39.00
N THR A 135 6.72 -15.01 -40.04
CA THR A 135 7.76 -15.29 -41.03
C THR A 135 7.33 -14.78 -42.40
N TYR A 136 8.17 -13.93 -43.00
CA TYR A 136 7.99 -13.33 -44.31
C TYR A 136 8.87 -14.00 -45.34
N ARG A 137 8.33 -14.18 -46.55
CA ARG A 137 9.01 -14.80 -47.69
C ARG A 137 8.98 -13.89 -48.90
N LEU A 138 10.15 -13.50 -49.39
CA LEU A 138 10.30 -12.57 -50.51
C LEU A 138 11.07 -13.22 -51.67
N TRP A 139 10.61 -13.02 -52.91
CA TRP A 139 11.36 -13.37 -54.12
C TRP A 139 11.04 -12.41 -55.28
N ALA A 140 11.93 -12.38 -56.27
CA ALA A 140 11.77 -11.63 -57.50
C ALA A 140 11.41 -12.57 -58.67
N ARG A 141 10.74 -12.05 -59.69
CA ARG A 141 10.34 -12.79 -60.89
C ARG A 141 10.54 -11.96 -62.15
N ASN A 142 10.88 -12.63 -63.24
CA ASN A 142 10.74 -12.13 -64.60
C ASN A 142 10.22 -13.25 -65.53
N ALA A 143 10.21 -13.02 -66.84
CA ALA A 143 9.78 -14.02 -67.82
C ALA A 143 10.72 -15.25 -67.91
N GLY A 144 11.96 -15.13 -67.43
CA GLY A 144 12.94 -16.22 -67.34
C GLY A 144 12.73 -17.14 -66.13
N GLY A 145 11.97 -16.69 -65.11
CA GLY A 145 11.62 -17.48 -63.94
C GLY A 145 11.66 -16.68 -62.63
N GLU A 146 11.69 -17.42 -61.52
CA GLU A 146 11.74 -16.87 -60.16
C GLU A 146 13.16 -16.93 -59.58
N SER A 147 13.50 -15.96 -58.73
CA SER A 147 14.69 -16.03 -57.90
C SER A 147 14.51 -17.03 -56.75
N PRO A 148 15.61 -17.43 -56.08
CA PRO A 148 15.51 -18.04 -54.75
C PRO A 148 14.71 -17.17 -53.77
N ARG A 149 14.08 -17.81 -52.79
CA ARG A 149 13.23 -17.17 -51.78
C ARG A 149 14.04 -16.81 -50.55
N LEU A 150 13.79 -15.64 -49.98
CA LEU A 150 14.40 -15.18 -48.75
C LEU A 150 13.39 -15.18 -47.62
N LEU A 151 13.83 -15.59 -46.43
CA LEU A 151 13.00 -15.65 -45.23
C LEU A 151 13.44 -14.61 -44.21
N ARG A 152 12.47 -13.98 -43.54
CA ARG A 152 12.68 -13.15 -42.36
C ARG A 152 11.64 -13.44 -41.30
N THR A 153 12.09 -13.83 -40.12
CA THR A 153 11.24 -14.12 -38.96
C THR A 153 11.45 -13.03 -37.92
N LEU A 154 10.35 -12.59 -37.32
CA LEU A 154 10.35 -11.64 -36.21
C LEU A 154 9.18 -11.93 -35.26
N HIS A 155 9.19 -11.23 -34.13
CA HIS A 155 8.14 -11.27 -33.13
C HIS A 155 7.58 -9.86 -32.96
N THR A 156 6.26 -9.70 -33.08
CA THR A 156 5.60 -8.45 -32.69
C THR A 156 5.62 -8.31 -31.15
N PRO A 157 5.84 -7.10 -30.62
CA PRO A 157 5.79 -6.86 -29.18
C PRO A 157 4.44 -7.26 -28.59
N THR A 158 4.45 -7.75 -27.35
CA THR A 158 3.23 -7.89 -26.54
C THR A 158 2.71 -6.52 -26.13
N VAL A 159 1.41 -6.43 -25.86
CA VAL A 159 0.79 -5.24 -25.27
C VAL A 159 0.69 -5.39 -23.75
N PRO A 160 0.61 -4.28 -22.98
CA PRO A 160 0.34 -4.36 -21.55
C PRO A 160 -0.98 -5.07 -21.22
N PRO A 161 -1.15 -5.59 -20.00
CA PRO A 161 -2.43 -6.13 -19.53
C PRO A 161 -3.55 -5.09 -19.57
N GLY A 162 -4.79 -5.59 -19.54
CA GLY A 162 -5.98 -4.74 -19.43
C GLY A 162 -5.98 -3.92 -18.13
N LEU A 163 -6.73 -2.83 -18.14
CA LEU A 163 -6.88 -1.99 -16.96
C LEU A 163 -7.72 -2.73 -15.90
N PRO A 164 -7.30 -2.78 -14.62
CA PRO A 164 -8.20 -3.14 -13.52
C PRO A 164 -9.40 -2.21 -13.48
N TRP A 165 -10.48 -2.57 -12.78
CA TRP A 165 -11.63 -1.68 -12.62
C TRP A 165 -12.23 -1.79 -11.22
N GLY A 166 -13.25 -0.98 -10.91
CA GLY A 166 -13.90 -1.02 -9.60
C GLY A 166 -13.00 -0.65 -8.43
N PHE A 167 -11.91 0.11 -8.66
CA PHE A 167 -10.95 0.48 -7.62
C PHE A 167 -11.61 1.39 -6.58
N ARG A 168 -11.70 0.90 -5.34
CA ARG A 168 -12.42 1.53 -4.23
C ARG A 168 -11.76 1.21 -2.90
N GLY A 169 -12.09 1.99 -1.87
CA GLY A 169 -11.65 1.68 -0.52
C GLY A 169 -12.54 2.26 0.57
N THR A 170 -12.28 1.81 1.79
CA THR A 170 -12.90 2.31 3.03
C THR A 170 -11.80 2.62 4.05
N SER A 171 -12.00 3.62 4.89
CA SER A 171 -11.01 4.07 5.86
C SER A 171 -11.53 4.09 7.29
N THR A 172 -10.69 3.66 8.22
CA THR A 172 -10.71 4.09 9.63
C THR A 172 -9.62 5.13 9.86
N ALA A 173 -9.47 5.63 11.08
CA ALA A 173 -8.44 6.60 11.41
C ALA A 173 -7.01 6.05 11.21
N HIS A 174 -6.83 4.71 11.29
CA HIS A 174 -5.51 4.05 11.28
C HIS A 174 -5.41 2.91 10.26
N GLN A 175 -6.38 2.78 9.35
CA GLN A 175 -6.38 1.72 8.34
C GLN A 175 -7.16 2.14 7.10
N ILE A 176 -6.68 1.76 5.92
CA ILE A 176 -7.40 1.86 4.66
C ILE A 176 -7.48 0.47 4.01
N ASP A 177 -8.68 -0.01 3.74
CA ASP A 177 -8.92 -1.25 3.00
C ASP A 177 -9.27 -0.92 1.55
N LEU A 178 -8.48 -1.47 0.61
CA LEU A 178 -8.60 -1.25 -0.82
C LEU A 178 -9.00 -2.54 -1.52
N SER A 179 -9.84 -2.40 -2.55
CA SER A 179 -10.24 -3.51 -3.42
C SER A 179 -10.42 -3.02 -4.85
N TRP A 180 -10.22 -3.93 -5.79
CA TRP A 180 -10.45 -3.72 -7.21
C TRP A 180 -10.95 -5.02 -7.83
N GLU A 181 -11.39 -4.93 -9.08
CA GLU A 181 -11.78 -6.08 -9.89
C GLU A 181 -10.64 -6.41 -10.87
N PRO A 182 -10.55 -7.67 -11.33
CA PRO A 182 -9.51 -8.08 -12.25
C PRO A 182 -9.45 -7.27 -13.53
N ALA A 183 -8.25 -7.18 -14.11
CA ALA A 183 -8.01 -6.55 -15.40
C ALA A 183 -8.96 -7.05 -16.50
N GLY A 184 -9.47 -6.12 -17.31
CA GLY A 184 -10.23 -6.45 -18.52
C GLY A 184 -9.36 -7.02 -19.65
N GLU A 185 -9.88 -7.00 -20.89
CA GLU A 185 -9.11 -7.49 -22.04
C GLU A 185 -7.81 -6.70 -22.27
N GLY A 186 -6.73 -7.42 -22.61
CA GLY A 186 -5.40 -6.88 -22.86
C GLY A 186 -4.36 -7.98 -23.01
N GLY A 187 -3.08 -7.64 -22.85
CA GLY A 187 -1.98 -8.59 -22.94
C GLY A 187 -1.83 -9.51 -21.72
N PRO A 188 -0.84 -10.41 -21.73
CA PRO A 188 -0.63 -11.38 -20.67
C PRO A 188 -0.44 -10.71 -19.30
N PHE A 189 -1.19 -11.16 -18.30
CA PHE A 189 -1.20 -10.62 -16.94
C PHE A 189 -0.23 -11.36 -16.02
N SER A 190 0.48 -10.63 -15.14
CA SER A 190 1.40 -11.20 -14.13
C SER A 190 1.14 -10.70 -12.72
N GLY A 191 0.52 -9.53 -12.53
CA GLY A 191 0.19 -9.04 -11.19
C GLY A 191 -0.37 -7.62 -11.17
N TYR A 192 -0.68 -7.14 -9.97
CA TYR A 192 -1.03 -5.77 -9.68
C TYR A 192 0.09 -5.08 -8.93
N ARG A 193 0.28 -3.81 -9.22
CA ARG A 193 1.16 -2.89 -8.49
C ARG A 193 0.32 -1.78 -7.89
N LEU A 194 0.33 -1.67 -6.57
CA LEU A 194 -0.35 -0.62 -5.82
C LEU A 194 0.68 0.26 -5.13
N GLU A 195 0.55 1.56 -5.33
CA GLU A 195 1.40 2.56 -4.72
C GLU A 195 0.56 3.64 -4.03
N ARG A 196 1.14 4.30 -3.02
CA ARG A 196 0.49 5.36 -2.25
C ARG A 196 1.30 6.64 -2.27
N GLY A 197 0.63 7.77 -2.43
CA GLY A 197 1.20 9.09 -2.27
C GLY A 197 0.39 9.94 -1.30
N LEU A 198 1.04 10.95 -0.70
CA LEU A 198 0.43 11.85 0.28
C LEU A 198 -0.26 13.03 -0.42
N GLY A 199 -1.49 13.33 -0.01
CA GLY A 199 -2.30 14.42 -0.56
C GLY A 199 -3.02 14.08 -1.88
N ALA A 200 -3.71 15.07 -2.44
CA ALA A 200 -4.47 14.93 -3.70
C ALA A 200 -3.56 14.82 -4.94
N THR A 201 -2.39 15.45 -4.89
CA THR A 201 -1.40 15.46 -5.98
C THR A 201 -0.01 15.16 -5.42
N PRO A 202 0.29 13.86 -5.16
CA PRO A 202 1.56 13.49 -4.56
C PRO A 202 2.74 13.81 -5.48
N SER A 203 3.83 14.33 -4.91
CA SER A 203 5.11 14.51 -5.63
C SER A 203 5.85 13.18 -5.83
N SER A 204 5.53 12.17 -5.03
CA SER A 204 6.09 10.82 -5.09
C SER A 204 5.09 9.78 -4.61
N PHE A 205 5.29 8.54 -5.05
CA PHE A 205 4.53 7.37 -4.61
C PHE A 205 5.49 6.33 -3.99
N ILE A 206 5.00 5.59 -2.99
CA ILE A 206 5.68 4.43 -2.40
C ILE A 206 4.96 3.15 -2.80
N LEU A 207 5.71 2.09 -3.09
CA LEU A 207 5.14 0.77 -3.39
C LEU A 207 4.59 0.13 -2.12
N LEU A 208 3.32 -0.26 -2.14
CA LEU A 208 2.65 -0.98 -1.04
C LEU A 208 2.44 -2.45 -1.35
N TYR A 209 2.11 -2.77 -2.61
CA TYR A 209 1.72 -4.11 -3.01
C TYR A 209 2.22 -4.45 -4.40
N ASP A 210 2.77 -5.65 -4.55
CA ASP A 210 3.05 -6.31 -5.82
C ASP A 210 2.60 -7.78 -5.73
N GLY A 211 1.49 -8.13 -6.40
CA GLY A 211 0.92 -9.47 -6.29
C GLY A 211 -0.40 -9.68 -7.02
N LEU A 212 -1.00 -10.86 -6.86
CA LEU A 212 -2.16 -11.34 -7.65
C LEU A 212 -3.52 -11.08 -7.00
N THR A 213 -3.57 -10.78 -5.71
CA THR A 213 -4.80 -10.67 -4.93
C THR A 213 -5.41 -9.27 -5.13
N PRO A 214 -6.69 -9.16 -5.52
CA PRO A 214 -7.29 -7.88 -5.91
C PRO A 214 -7.81 -7.05 -4.72
N ARG A 215 -7.06 -7.09 -3.61
CA ARG A 215 -7.35 -6.36 -2.37
C ARG A 215 -6.08 -6.17 -1.56
N PHE A 216 -6.02 -5.09 -0.81
CA PHE A 216 -4.90 -4.75 0.05
C PHE A 216 -5.37 -3.93 1.26
N THR A 217 -4.80 -4.20 2.43
CA THR A 217 -5.04 -3.42 3.64
C THR A 217 -3.78 -2.62 3.96
N ASP A 218 -3.92 -1.29 3.95
CA ASP A 218 -2.88 -0.34 4.32
C ASP A 218 -3.06 0.08 5.78
N GLY A 219 -2.23 -0.46 6.68
CA GLY A 219 -2.24 -0.16 8.11
C GLY A 219 -1.30 0.99 8.52
N ASP A 220 -0.51 1.53 7.60
CA ASP A 220 0.51 2.54 7.90
C ASP A 220 0.03 3.93 7.53
N VAL A 221 -1.17 4.30 8.02
CA VAL A 221 -1.84 5.57 7.71
C VAL A 221 -2.11 6.38 8.98
N LEU A 222 -1.92 7.69 8.87
CA LEU A 222 -2.25 8.65 9.92
C LEU A 222 -3.72 9.10 9.84
N PRO A 223 -4.38 9.44 10.96
CA PRO A 223 -5.70 10.06 10.98
C PRO A 223 -5.75 11.41 10.24
N THR A 224 -6.94 11.84 9.85
CA THR A 224 -7.19 13.14 9.18
C THR A 224 -6.29 13.42 7.98
N THR A 225 -5.81 12.38 7.31
CA THR A 225 -4.79 12.49 6.26
C THR A 225 -5.35 12.01 4.94
N LEU A 226 -5.23 12.85 3.90
CA LEU A 226 -5.60 12.51 2.53
C LEU A 226 -4.47 11.72 1.85
N TYR A 227 -4.81 10.56 1.30
CA TYR A 227 -3.91 9.76 0.48
C TYR A 227 -4.47 9.62 -0.94
N THR A 228 -3.58 9.49 -1.92
CA THR A 228 -3.91 9.08 -3.28
C THR A 228 -3.20 7.78 -3.58
N TYR A 229 -3.94 6.77 -4.01
CA TYR A 229 -3.43 5.48 -4.42
C TYR A 229 -3.39 5.38 -5.94
N ARG A 230 -2.37 4.70 -6.44
CA ARG A 230 -2.16 4.41 -7.85
C ARG A 230 -2.08 2.91 -8.08
N LEU A 231 -2.99 2.37 -8.87
CA LEU A 231 -3.11 0.94 -9.18
C LEU A 231 -2.82 0.70 -10.66
N ARG A 232 -1.96 -0.29 -10.95
CA ARG A 232 -1.65 -0.78 -12.30
C ARG A 232 -1.72 -2.30 -12.34
N ALA A 233 -2.11 -2.88 -13.47
CA ALA A 233 -1.79 -4.26 -13.80
C ALA A 233 -0.45 -4.31 -14.53
N TRP A 234 0.33 -5.37 -14.36
CA TRP A 234 1.61 -5.54 -15.04
C TRP A 234 1.78 -6.94 -15.61
N GLY A 235 2.58 -7.04 -16.66
CA GLY A 235 2.91 -8.28 -17.35
C GLY A 235 4.07 -8.11 -18.32
N PRO A 236 4.39 -9.12 -19.15
CA PRO A 236 5.51 -9.08 -20.08
C PRO A 236 5.46 -7.94 -21.11
N GLY A 237 4.27 -7.44 -21.43
CA GLY A 237 4.08 -6.27 -22.32
C GLY A 237 4.20 -4.91 -21.64
N GLY A 238 4.51 -4.87 -20.34
CA GLY A 238 4.60 -3.64 -19.55
C GLY A 238 3.45 -3.48 -18.55
N GLU A 239 3.24 -2.24 -18.11
CA GLU A 239 2.18 -1.88 -17.17
C GLU A 239 0.98 -1.27 -17.90
N SER A 240 -0.22 -1.53 -17.39
CA SER A 240 -1.42 -0.83 -17.81
C SER A 240 -1.32 0.66 -17.49
N GLU A 241 -2.25 1.45 -18.03
CA GLU A 241 -2.53 2.77 -17.49
C GLU A 241 -2.85 2.71 -15.99
N ALA A 242 -2.71 3.85 -15.31
CA ALA A 242 -2.83 3.94 -13.87
C ALA A 242 -4.22 4.39 -13.43
N LEU A 243 -4.89 3.58 -12.61
CA LEU A 243 -6.09 4.01 -11.87
C LEU A 243 -5.69 4.76 -10.62
N HIS A 244 -6.34 5.90 -10.38
CA HIS A 244 -6.14 6.71 -9.19
C HIS A 244 -7.38 6.67 -8.30
N TYR A 245 -7.18 6.57 -6.99
CA TYR A 245 -8.24 6.66 -6.00
C TYR A 245 -7.73 7.44 -4.79
N SER A 246 -8.45 8.48 -4.39
CA SER A 246 -8.06 9.33 -3.26
C SER A 246 -9.13 9.27 -2.17
N LEU A 247 -8.69 9.08 -0.94
CA LEU A 247 -9.55 9.10 0.24
C LEU A 247 -8.78 9.64 1.46
N ALA A 248 -9.50 10.25 2.39
CA ALA A 248 -8.94 10.72 3.65
C ALA A 248 -9.33 9.77 4.78
N THR A 249 -8.38 9.50 5.69
CA THR A 249 -8.71 8.87 6.97
C THR A 249 -9.53 9.84 7.83
N PRO A 250 -10.58 9.38 8.54
CA PRO A 250 -11.27 10.20 9.52
C PRO A 250 -10.36 10.55 10.70
N ALA A 251 -10.83 11.46 11.55
CA ALA A 251 -10.20 11.68 12.85
C ALA A 251 -10.34 10.43 13.74
N SER A 252 -9.32 10.17 14.55
CA SER A 252 -9.40 9.14 15.59
C SER A 252 -10.21 9.69 16.74
N PHE A 253 -11.50 9.37 16.80
CA PHE A 253 -12.34 9.68 17.97
C PHE A 253 -12.25 8.52 18.96
N SER A 254 -11.59 8.73 20.09
CA SER A 254 -11.75 7.88 21.28
C SER A 254 -12.89 8.46 22.12
N PRO A 255 -13.89 7.66 22.53
CA PRO A 255 -14.93 8.14 23.44
C PRO A 255 -14.29 8.60 24.76
N PRO A 256 -14.82 9.64 25.43
CA PRO A 256 -14.19 10.17 26.65
C PRO A 256 -14.06 9.09 27.73
N LEU A 257 -13.07 9.26 28.60
CA LEU A 257 -12.95 8.50 29.83
C LEU A 257 -14.07 8.94 30.77
N ARG A 258 -14.98 8.02 31.13
CA ARG A 258 -16.12 8.30 31.99
C ARG A 258 -15.78 7.95 33.43
N VAL A 259 -15.75 8.96 34.31
CA VAL A 259 -15.32 8.82 35.71
C VAL A 259 -16.45 9.22 36.67
N LEU A 260 -16.84 8.32 37.56
CA LEU A 260 -17.80 8.60 38.63
C LEU A 260 -17.07 8.88 39.94
N PHE A 261 -17.33 10.04 40.57
CA PHE A 261 -16.78 10.39 41.86
C PHE A 261 -17.79 10.16 42.99
N ILE A 262 -17.50 9.26 43.92
CA ILE A 262 -18.30 9.05 45.14
C ILE A 262 -17.50 9.58 46.33
N GLY A 263 -18.08 10.54 47.06
CA GLY A 263 -17.35 11.19 48.15
C GLY A 263 -18.14 12.21 48.93
N ASN A 264 -17.42 13.09 49.60
CA ASN A 264 -17.95 14.09 50.53
C ASN A 264 -17.33 15.47 50.26
N SER A 265 -17.24 16.31 51.30
CA SER A 265 -16.73 17.66 51.21
C SER A 265 -15.29 17.75 50.69
N LEU A 266 -14.48 16.69 50.87
CA LEU A 266 -13.12 16.65 50.32
C LEU A 266 -13.10 16.53 48.78
N THR A 267 -14.16 15.98 48.19
CA THR A 267 -14.32 15.95 46.73
C THR A 267 -14.99 17.21 46.19
N GLU A 268 -15.94 17.78 46.94
CA GLU A 268 -16.74 18.94 46.50
C GLU A 268 -16.01 20.28 46.65
N TYR A 269 -15.25 20.48 47.73
CA TYR A 269 -14.54 21.73 48.00
C TYR A 269 -13.04 21.54 47.75
N PRO A 270 -12.68 21.07 46.55
CA PRO A 270 -12.21 22.04 45.55
C PRO A 270 -12.82 21.86 44.15
N ASP A 271 -13.98 21.22 44.01
CA ASP A 271 -14.55 20.75 42.75
C ASP A 271 -13.58 19.82 41.99
N LEU A 272 -13.18 18.70 42.63
CA LEU A 272 -12.23 17.77 42.03
C LEU A 272 -12.63 17.29 40.62
N PRO A 273 -13.89 16.90 40.35
CA PRO A 273 -14.25 16.44 39.02
C PRO A 273 -14.06 17.54 37.95
N GLY A 274 -14.45 18.78 38.25
CA GLY A 274 -14.26 19.92 37.36
C GLY A 274 -12.77 20.24 37.11
N LYS A 275 -11.95 20.29 38.18
CA LYS A 275 -10.51 20.56 38.06
C LYS A 275 -9.77 19.46 37.29
N VAL A 276 -10.15 18.19 37.46
CA VAL A 276 -9.54 17.09 36.70
C VAL A 276 -9.93 17.17 35.22
N MET A 277 -11.16 17.56 34.90
CA MET A 277 -11.58 17.83 33.51
C MET A 277 -10.78 18.99 32.88
N GLU A 278 -10.57 20.08 33.62
CA GLU A 278 -9.76 21.22 33.17
C GLU A 278 -8.31 20.81 32.88
N LEU A 279 -7.71 19.99 33.75
CA LEU A 279 -6.36 19.45 33.52
C LEU A 279 -6.29 18.55 32.28
N ALA A 280 -7.32 17.73 32.04
CA ALA A 280 -7.41 16.87 30.85
C ALA A 280 -7.56 17.70 29.56
N GLU A 281 -8.38 18.73 29.58
CA GLU A 281 -8.52 19.64 28.44
C GLU A 281 -7.21 20.38 28.16
N ALA A 282 -6.59 20.96 29.19
CA ALA A 282 -5.34 21.69 29.06
C ALA A 282 -4.16 20.82 28.60
N ALA A 283 -4.16 19.54 28.95
CA ALA A 283 -3.16 18.58 28.48
C ALA A 283 -3.39 18.10 27.03
N GLY A 284 -4.52 18.45 26.41
CA GLY A 284 -4.88 18.03 25.06
C GLY A 284 -5.08 16.52 24.95
N GLU A 285 -5.75 15.91 25.93
CA GLU A 285 -5.97 14.47 25.95
C GLU A 285 -6.72 13.97 24.71
N SER A 286 -6.13 12.97 24.02
CA SER A 286 -6.77 12.31 22.88
C SER A 286 -8.07 11.62 23.27
N ARG A 287 -8.16 11.17 24.52
CA ARG A 287 -9.37 10.71 25.18
C ARG A 287 -9.75 11.72 26.26
N GLY A 288 -10.63 12.66 25.94
CA GLY A 288 -11.15 13.64 26.91
C GLY A 288 -11.83 12.99 28.11
N LEU A 289 -12.25 13.78 29.10
CA LEU A 289 -12.86 13.27 30.32
C LEU A 289 -14.32 13.71 30.44
N GLU A 290 -15.19 12.78 30.79
CA GLU A 290 -16.57 13.04 31.21
C GLU A 290 -16.71 12.55 32.66
N SER A 291 -17.34 13.35 33.52
CA SER A 291 -17.53 12.96 34.91
C SER A 291 -18.93 13.21 35.42
N ASP A 292 -19.32 12.42 36.41
CA ASP A 292 -20.47 12.66 37.27
C ASP A 292 -20.05 12.39 38.72
N ARG A 293 -20.88 12.79 39.68
CA ARG A 293 -20.57 12.71 41.10
C ARG A 293 -21.78 12.34 41.96
N VAL A 294 -21.52 11.62 43.04
CA VAL A 294 -22.46 11.42 44.16
C VAL A 294 -21.80 11.95 45.41
N ILE A 295 -22.04 13.22 45.71
CA ILE A 295 -21.44 13.90 46.86
C ILE A 295 -22.47 14.18 47.93
N ARG A 296 -22.15 13.78 49.17
CA ARG A 296 -22.94 14.13 50.36
C ARG A 296 -21.99 14.63 51.44
N LEU A 297 -22.15 15.88 51.85
CA LEU A 297 -21.23 16.55 52.77
C LEU A 297 -21.16 15.80 54.10
N GLY A 298 -19.94 15.58 54.61
CA GLY A 298 -19.68 14.88 55.87
C GLY A 298 -20.01 13.39 55.89
N GLN A 299 -20.46 12.79 54.79
CA GLN A 299 -20.84 11.38 54.74
C GLN A 299 -19.66 10.45 54.44
N SER A 300 -19.74 9.24 55.01
CA SER A 300 -18.83 8.13 54.74
C SER A 300 -19.22 7.35 53.49
N LEU A 301 -18.33 6.46 53.02
CA LEU A 301 -18.73 5.49 51.99
C LEU A 301 -19.83 4.55 52.50
N SER A 302 -19.84 4.22 53.80
CA SER A 302 -20.93 3.43 54.39
C SER A 302 -22.29 4.14 54.28
N ASP A 303 -22.33 5.46 54.47
CA ASP A 303 -23.56 6.24 54.32
C ASP A 303 -24.05 6.26 52.86
N HIS A 304 -23.13 6.42 51.90
CA HIS A 304 -23.42 6.32 50.46
C HIS A 304 -23.95 4.95 50.07
N TRP A 305 -23.36 3.88 50.62
CA TRP A 305 -23.85 2.52 50.42
C TRP A 305 -25.29 2.38 50.96
N ASN A 306 -25.52 2.82 52.19
CA ASN A 306 -26.81 2.70 52.87
C ASN A 306 -27.92 3.59 52.27
N ALA A 307 -27.59 4.53 51.38
CA ALA A 307 -28.55 5.40 50.70
C ALA A 307 -29.51 4.69 49.72
N GLY A 308 -29.35 3.38 49.50
CA GLY A 308 -30.22 2.62 48.60
C GLY A 308 -29.77 2.63 47.14
N ILE A 309 -30.60 2.06 46.27
CA ILE A 309 -30.44 2.10 44.81
C ILE A 309 -31.48 3.09 44.27
N GLY A 310 -31.00 4.17 43.65
CA GLY A 310 -31.81 5.20 43.00
C GLY A 310 -30.95 6.03 42.05
N PRO A 311 -31.55 6.78 41.11
CA PRO A 311 -30.81 7.44 40.03
C PRO A 311 -29.70 8.40 40.50
N GLU A 312 -29.87 9.00 41.68
CA GLU A 312 -28.88 9.92 42.28
C GLU A 312 -28.08 9.28 43.43
N THR A 313 -28.18 7.96 43.64
CA THR A 313 -27.38 7.26 44.65
C THR A 313 -26.16 6.61 44.01
N ALA A 314 -25.11 6.42 44.80
CA ALA A 314 -23.87 5.79 44.36
C ALA A 314 -24.13 4.41 43.73
N ARG A 315 -24.99 3.59 44.36
CA ARG A 315 -25.36 2.28 43.81
C ARG A 315 -26.17 2.36 42.53
N GLY A 316 -27.05 3.36 42.37
CA GLY A 316 -27.80 3.53 41.13
C GLY A 316 -26.92 3.95 39.96
N LYS A 317 -26.05 4.95 40.14
CA LYS A 317 -25.13 5.38 39.07
C LYS A 317 -24.14 4.29 38.67
N ILE A 318 -23.63 3.49 39.61
CA ILE A 318 -22.78 2.33 39.28
C ILE A 318 -23.57 1.26 38.51
N ALA A 319 -24.85 1.04 38.84
CA ALA A 319 -25.69 0.01 38.20
C ALA A 319 -25.98 0.30 36.71
N GLU A 320 -25.72 1.52 36.23
CA GLU A 320 -25.74 1.85 34.80
C GLU A 320 -24.65 1.13 34.00
N CYS A 321 -23.59 0.65 34.67
CA CYS A 321 -22.45 -0.04 34.07
C CYS A 321 -21.90 0.69 32.84
N SER A 322 -21.71 2.00 32.97
CA SER A 322 -21.35 2.88 31.86
C SER A 322 -20.10 3.73 32.16
N TRP A 323 -19.50 3.52 33.34
CA TRP A 323 -18.30 4.19 33.84
C TRP A 323 -17.06 3.35 33.56
N ASP A 324 -15.96 4.00 33.17
CA ASP A 324 -14.64 3.37 33.05
C ASP A 324 -13.98 3.25 34.43
N VAL A 325 -14.13 4.29 35.26
CA VAL A 325 -13.51 4.41 36.58
C VAL A 325 -14.52 4.92 37.60
N VAL A 326 -14.51 4.34 38.80
CA VAL A 326 -15.25 4.84 39.96
C VAL A 326 -14.25 5.20 41.05
N VAL A 327 -14.21 6.48 41.41
CA VAL A 327 -13.38 7.01 42.49
C VAL A 327 -14.13 6.89 43.81
N LEU A 328 -13.52 6.21 44.78
CA LEU A 328 -14.07 6.01 46.12
C LEU A 328 -13.29 6.87 47.11
N GLN A 329 -13.91 7.96 47.57
CA GLN A 329 -13.34 8.89 48.54
C GLN A 329 -14.06 8.78 49.89
N GLU A 330 -13.32 8.37 50.92
CA GLU A 330 -13.82 8.18 52.29
C GLU A 330 -13.56 9.42 53.16
N ARG A 331 -14.31 9.59 54.26
CA ARG A 331 -13.98 10.58 55.30
C ARG A 331 -12.53 10.40 55.79
N SER A 332 -11.85 11.52 56.03
CA SER A 332 -10.41 11.56 56.34
C SER A 332 -9.98 10.74 57.55
N TYR A 333 -10.85 10.53 58.54
CA TYR A 333 -10.50 9.77 59.76
C TYR A 333 -11.01 8.31 59.79
N THR A 334 -12.02 7.98 58.99
CA THR A 334 -12.69 6.66 59.02
C THR A 334 -11.75 5.48 58.73
N PRO A 335 -10.76 5.57 57.82
CA PRO A 335 -9.82 4.46 57.59
C PRO A 335 -9.06 4.01 58.84
N ILE A 336 -8.82 4.92 59.79
CA ILE A 336 -8.07 4.62 61.03
C ILE A 336 -9.00 4.43 62.23
N VAL A 337 -9.97 5.30 62.43
CA VAL A 337 -10.82 5.29 63.64
C VAL A 337 -11.94 4.25 63.52
N GLU A 338 -12.46 4.04 62.31
CA GLU A 338 -13.60 3.16 62.01
C GLU A 338 -13.22 2.14 60.92
N THR A 339 -12.02 1.53 61.05
CA THR A 339 -11.39 0.69 60.01
C THR A 339 -12.30 -0.42 59.46
N ALA A 340 -13.10 -1.04 60.32
CA ALA A 340 -14.02 -2.11 59.90
C ALA A 340 -15.11 -1.59 58.95
N ALA A 341 -15.69 -0.42 59.25
CA ALA A 341 -16.72 0.20 58.42
C ALA A 341 -16.15 0.64 57.07
N PHE A 342 -14.95 1.23 57.07
CA PHE A 342 -14.23 1.60 55.84
C PHE A 342 -13.99 0.37 54.94
N ARG A 343 -13.40 -0.70 55.50
CA ARG A 343 -13.10 -1.93 54.76
C ARG A 343 -14.36 -2.57 54.19
N GLN A 344 -15.44 -2.60 54.98
CA GLN A 344 -16.71 -3.14 54.54
C GLN A 344 -17.29 -2.32 53.38
N ALA A 345 -17.38 -0.99 53.51
CA ALA A 345 -17.98 -0.15 52.47
C ALA A 345 -17.23 -0.22 51.14
N VAL A 346 -15.89 -0.18 51.16
CA VAL A 346 -15.08 -0.33 49.93
C VAL A 346 -15.25 -1.72 49.33
N GLY A 347 -15.33 -2.77 50.16
CA GLY A 347 -15.61 -4.14 49.72
C GLY A 347 -16.97 -4.25 49.02
N ASP A 348 -18.01 -3.72 49.66
CA ASP A 348 -19.38 -3.70 49.15
C ASP A 348 -19.48 -2.96 47.81
N PHE A 349 -18.86 -1.78 47.67
CA PHE A 349 -18.79 -1.06 46.39
C PHE A 349 -17.99 -1.83 45.33
N THR A 350 -16.91 -2.50 45.72
CA THR A 350 -16.10 -3.31 44.80
C THR A 350 -16.90 -4.49 44.25
N GLU A 351 -17.65 -5.18 45.12
CA GLU A 351 -18.56 -6.25 44.70
C GLU A 351 -19.65 -5.72 43.76
N TRP A 352 -20.22 -4.55 44.08
CA TRP A 352 -21.25 -3.90 43.25
C TRP A 352 -20.72 -3.52 41.86
N MET A 353 -19.51 -2.97 41.77
CA MET A 353 -18.84 -2.70 40.48
C MET A 353 -18.57 -4.00 39.71
N ASN A 354 -18.15 -5.07 40.40
CA ASN A 354 -17.85 -6.36 39.77
C ASN A 354 -19.08 -7.07 39.21
N ALA A 355 -20.28 -6.71 39.66
CA ALA A 355 -21.55 -7.19 39.12
C ALA A 355 -21.83 -6.68 37.69
N CYS A 356 -21.15 -5.62 37.24
CA CYS A 356 -21.23 -5.17 35.85
C CYS A 356 -20.61 -6.19 34.87
N PRO A 357 -21.14 -6.27 33.62
CA PRO A 357 -20.57 -7.11 32.58
C PRO A 357 -19.09 -6.82 32.37
N ALA A 358 -18.27 -7.84 32.11
CA ALA A 358 -16.81 -7.69 32.02
C ALA A 358 -16.35 -6.61 31.02
N ALA A 359 -17.07 -6.43 29.90
CA ALA A 359 -16.78 -5.42 28.88
C ALA A 359 -17.08 -3.96 29.33
N HIS A 360 -17.87 -3.78 30.38
CA HIS A 360 -18.29 -2.48 30.90
C HIS A 360 -18.03 -2.34 32.41
N ARG A 361 -17.14 -3.18 32.95
CA ARG A 361 -16.87 -3.20 34.38
C ARG A 361 -15.94 -2.03 34.74
N PRO A 362 -16.39 -1.08 35.58
CA PRO A 362 -15.53 0.01 36.00
C PRO A 362 -14.35 -0.51 36.83
N LYS A 363 -13.23 0.20 36.73
CA LYS A 363 -12.11 0.04 37.65
C LYS A 363 -12.36 0.89 38.89
N GLY A 364 -12.25 0.30 40.08
CA GLY A 364 -12.28 1.08 41.31
C GLY A 364 -10.93 1.75 41.56
N LEU A 365 -10.97 3.06 41.84
CA LEU A 365 -9.83 3.88 42.22
C LEU A 365 -10.05 4.38 43.66
N LEU A 366 -9.27 3.85 44.60
CA LEU A 366 -9.36 4.23 46.00
C LEU A 366 -8.57 5.53 46.25
N PHE A 367 -9.25 6.55 46.76
CA PHE A 367 -8.64 7.83 47.09
C PHE A 367 -7.93 7.74 48.44
N LEU A 368 -6.60 7.90 48.45
CA LEU A 368 -5.79 7.89 49.67
C LEU A 368 -5.79 9.28 50.31
N ASN A 369 -6.52 9.44 51.41
CA ASN A 369 -6.59 10.71 52.15
C ASN A 369 -5.25 11.11 52.80
N TRP A 370 -5.21 12.36 53.25
CA TRP A 370 -4.18 12.94 54.13
C TRP A 370 -4.65 12.95 55.61
N PRO A 371 -3.75 13.20 56.58
CA PRO A 371 -4.08 13.21 57.99
C PRO A 371 -5.06 14.32 58.35
N ASN A 372 -6.13 13.96 59.06
CA ASN A 372 -7.04 14.92 59.66
C ASN A 372 -6.39 15.53 60.91
N ARG A 373 -6.21 16.87 60.96
CA ARG A 373 -5.53 17.56 62.07
C ARG A 373 -6.37 17.61 63.35
N GLU A 374 -7.69 17.44 63.27
CA GLU A 374 -8.57 17.25 64.44
C GLU A 374 -8.37 15.88 65.11
N HIS A 375 -7.73 14.94 64.42
CA HIS A 375 -7.46 13.59 64.88
C HIS A 375 -5.95 13.27 64.85
N PRO A 376 -5.16 13.83 65.79
CA PRO A 376 -3.70 13.78 65.76
C PRO A 376 -3.10 12.37 65.84
N GLN A 377 -3.89 11.36 66.21
CA GLN A 377 -3.49 9.95 66.17
C GLN A 377 -3.36 9.39 64.74
N ILE A 378 -3.84 10.10 63.73
CA ILE A 378 -3.84 9.67 62.33
C ILE A 378 -2.53 10.13 61.68
N THR A 379 -1.71 9.18 61.24
CA THR A 379 -0.48 9.46 60.50
C THR A 379 -0.66 9.09 59.02
N GLN A 380 0.11 9.72 58.13
CA GLN A 380 0.10 9.34 56.71
C GLN A 380 0.52 7.87 56.55
N SER A 381 1.52 7.40 57.28
CA SER A 381 1.96 6.01 57.23
C SER A 381 0.88 5.00 57.62
N ALA A 382 -0.01 5.36 58.55
CA ALA A 382 -1.14 4.52 58.92
C ALA A 382 -2.21 4.50 57.82
N LEU A 383 -2.50 5.65 57.20
CA LEU A 383 -3.43 5.76 56.07
C LEU A 383 -2.93 4.97 54.86
N ASP A 384 -1.64 5.10 54.53
CA ASP A 384 -0.97 4.35 53.46
C ASP A 384 -1.13 2.84 53.70
N ALA A 385 -0.75 2.36 54.89
CA ALA A 385 -0.81 0.95 55.23
C ALA A 385 -2.23 0.37 55.12
N GLN A 386 -3.24 1.09 55.62
CA GLN A 386 -4.63 0.64 55.52
C GLN A 386 -5.15 0.64 54.08
N THR A 387 -4.85 1.69 53.32
CA THR A 387 -5.37 1.88 51.96
C THR A 387 -4.74 0.88 50.99
N PHE A 388 -3.40 0.76 50.99
CA PHE A 388 -2.71 -0.20 50.12
C PHE A 388 -3.02 -1.65 50.47
N SER A 389 -3.12 -1.98 51.77
CA SER A 389 -3.54 -3.34 52.18
C SER A 389 -4.95 -3.69 51.69
N LEU A 390 -5.87 -2.73 51.69
CA LEU A 390 -7.24 -2.95 51.21
C LEU A 390 -7.32 -3.00 49.69
N ALA A 391 -6.61 -2.10 49.01
CA ALA A 391 -6.49 -2.11 47.55
C ALA A 391 -5.89 -3.43 47.06
N ASP A 392 -4.92 -3.99 47.77
CA ASP A 392 -4.35 -5.30 47.48
C ASP A 392 -5.35 -6.44 47.61
N LEU A 393 -6.14 -6.43 48.67
CA LEU A 393 -7.15 -7.44 48.94
C LEU A 393 -8.25 -7.43 47.88
N LEU A 394 -8.62 -6.24 47.38
CA LEU A 394 -9.75 -6.01 46.50
C LEU A 394 -9.35 -5.78 45.03
N ALA A 395 -8.05 -5.82 44.72
CA ALA A 395 -7.49 -5.52 43.40
C ALA A 395 -7.91 -4.14 42.83
N LEU A 396 -7.84 -3.12 43.68
CA LEU A 396 -8.15 -1.73 43.32
C LEU A 396 -6.89 -0.94 42.94
N ALA A 397 -7.07 0.05 42.07
CA ALA A 397 -6.07 1.09 41.89
C ALA A 397 -6.10 2.08 43.06
N VAL A 398 -5.03 2.85 43.25
CA VAL A 398 -4.95 3.89 44.31
C VAL A 398 -4.57 5.23 43.70
N ALA A 399 -5.28 6.28 44.10
CA ALA A 399 -4.88 7.68 43.89
C ALA A 399 -4.13 8.15 45.15
N PRO A 400 -2.78 8.24 45.13
CA PRO A 400 -1.95 8.40 46.32
C PRO A 400 -1.86 9.86 46.79
N VAL A 401 -3.02 10.50 46.98
CA VAL A 401 -3.12 11.93 47.29
C VAL A 401 -2.39 12.27 48.59
N GLY A 402 -2.64 11.53 49.67
CA GLY A 402 -1.97 11.74 50.95
C GLY A 402 -0.45 11.56 50.89
N THR A 403 0.05 10.67 50.04
CA THR A 403 1.50 10.50 49.80
C THR A 403 2.09 11.76 49.15
N ALA A 404 1.44 12.28 48.10
CA ALA A 404 1.84 13.55 47.47
C ALA A 404 1.76 14.72 48.46
N TRP A 405 0.70 14.75 49.27
CA TRP A 405 0.46 15.75 50.30
C TRP A 405 1.56 15.78 51.36
N ALA A 406 1.91 14.63 51.92
CA ALA A 406 2.96 14.52 52.93
C ALA A 406 4.33 14.90 52.36
N SER A 407 4.62 14.50 51.13
CA SER A 407 5.86 14.87 50.42
C SER A 407 5.97 16.39 50.23
N LEU A 408 4.89 17.01 49.75
CA LEU A 408 4.87 18.44 49.50
C LEU A 408 4.97 19.24 50.80
N ASN A 409 4.21 18.86 51.84
CA ASN A 409 4.27 19.52 53.14
C ASN A 409 5.66 19.39 53.81
N ALA A 410 6.41 18.31 53.53
CA ALA A 410 7.78 18.15 54.02
C ALA A 410 8.80 19.00 53.25
N ARG A 411 8.60 19.19 51.93
CA ARG A 411 9.53 19.90 51.05
C ARG A 411 9.28 21.40 50.99
N TYR A 412 8.02 21.81 51.14
CA TYR A 412 7.53 23.18 51.00
C TYR A 412 6.52 23.49 52.13
N PRO A 413 6.96 23.52 53.41
CA PRO A 413 6.08 23.74 54.56
C PRO A 413 5.41 25.13 54.57
N GLU A 414 5.89 26.07 53.75
CA GLU A 414 5.29 27.38 53.51
C GLU A 414 4.02 27.34 52.66
N LEU A 415 3.80 26.26 51.90
CA LEU A 415 2.58 26.08 51.13
C LEU A 415 1.49 25.54 52.06
N GLU A 416 0.54 26.40 52.44
CA GLU A 416 -0.58 25.97 53.27
C GLU A 416 -1.53 25.09 52.44
N LEU A 417 -1.51 23.78 52.69
CA LEU A 417 -2.36 22.81 51.99
C LEU A 417 -3.75 22.67 52.63
N TYR A 418 -3.93 23.17 53.84
CA TYR A 418 -5.16 23.04 54.62
C TYR A 418 -5.91 24.39 54.66
N ALA A 419 -7.18 24.39 54.28
CA ALA A 419 -8.05 25.55 54.51
C ALA A 419 -8.50 25.63 55.97
N ASP A 420 -8.73 24.46 56.57
CA ASP A 420 -9.05 24.23 57.97
C ASP A 420 -8.40 22.90 58.42
N GLU A 421 -8.75 22.37 59.59
CA GLU A 421 -8.11 21.17 60.13
C GLU A 421 -8.33 19.89 59.27
N VAL A 422 -9.19 19.93 58.24
CA VAL A 422 -9.57 18.76 57.44
C VAL A 422 -9.55 19.04 55.93
N HIS A 423 -10.14 20.15 55.50
CA HIS A 423 -10.39 20.48 54.10
C HIS A 423 -9.15 21.06 53.42
N PRO A 424 -9.03 20.84 52.11
CA PRO A 424 -7.93 21.38 51.36
C PRO A 424 -8.07 22.89 51.17
N SER A 425 -6.93 23.57 51.18
CA SER A 425 -6.83 24.92 50.63
C SER A 425 -6.94 24.88 49.11
N LEU A 426 -6.92 26.05 48.46
CA LEU A 426 -6.80 26.15 47.01
C LEU A 426 -5.58 25.35 46.49
N ILE A 427 -4.44 25.44 47.18
CA ILE A 427 -3.20 24.74 46.82
C ILE A 427 -3.38 23.22 47.00
N GLY A 428 -3.96 22.80 48.14
CA GLY A 428 -4.27 21.40 48.41
C GLY A 428 -5.19 20.81 47.33
N GLY A 429 -6.23 21.53 46.94
CA GLY A 429 -7.18 21.06 45.94
C GLY A 429 -6.59 20.89 44.54
N TYR A 430 -5.64 21.76 44.16
CA TYR A 430 -4.90 21.57 42.90
C TYR A 430 -3.94 20.38 42.97
N LEU A 431 -3.34 20.08 44.13
CA LEU A 431 -2.52 18.88 44.32
C LEU A 431 -3.36 17.61 44.12
N GLU A 432 -4.54 17.56 44.75
CA GLU A 432 -5.49 16.45 44.62
C GLU A 432 -5.90 16.20 43.17
N ALA A 433 -6.30 17.25 42.46
CA ALA A 433 -6.70 17.16 41.06
C ALA A 433 -5.54 16.66 40.17
N LYS A 434 -4.31 17.11 40.42
CA LYS A 434 -3.12 16.67 39.67
C LYS A 434 -2.77 15.21 39.93
N VAL A 435 -2.93 14.72 41.16
CA VAL A 435 -2.76 13.30 41.50
C VAL A 435 -3.82 12.47 40.80
N LEU A 436 -5.10 12.87 40.88
CA LEU A 436 -6.20 12.17 40.21
C LEU A 436 -6.03 12.13 38.68
N TYR A 437 -5.69 13.26 38.05
CA TYR A 437 -5.34 13.29 36.62
C TYR A 437 -4.24 12.26 36.30
N SER A 438 -3.16 12.25 37.08
CA SER A 438 -2.02 11.37 36.84
C SER A 438 -2.39 9.90 37.03
N SER A 439 -3.23 9.60 38.03
CA SER A 439 -3.76 8.26 38.28
C SER A 439 -4.69 7.76 37.16
N LEU A 440 -5.47 8.65 36.55
CA LEU A 440 -6.41 8.34 35.47
C LEU A 440 -5.70 8.16 34.10
N TYR A 441 -4.75 9.05 33.78
CA TYR A 441 -4.09 9.09 32.47
C TYR A 441 -2.72 8.42 32.44
N GLY A 442 -2.14 8.08 33.60
CA GLY A 442 -0.85 7.40 33.68
C GLY A 442 0.34 8.25 33.21
N LYS A 443 0.23 9.58 33.25
CA LYS A 443 1.27 10.52 32.81
C LYS A 443 1.33 11.79 33.69
N PRO A 444 2.42 12.58 33.61
CA PRO A 444 2.57 13.78 34.42
C PRO A 444 1.46 14.81 34.14
N PRO A 445 0.94 15.49 35.17
CA PRO A 445 -0.09 16.51 35.00
C PRO A 445 0.51 17.81 34.46
N PRO A 446 -0.26 18.61 33.70
CA PRO A 446 0.22 19.91 33.25
C PRO A 446 0.47 20.84 34.44
N ALA A 447 1.48 21.70 34.31
CA ALA A 447 1.73 22.82 35.22
C ALA A 447 0.76 23.97 34.95
N LEU A 448 -0.55 23.67 34.90
CA LEU A 448 -1.59 24.67 34.74
C LEU A 448 -1.57 25.62 35.95
N GLU A 449 -1.45 26.93 35.67
CA GLU A 449 -1.41 27.98 36.68
C GLU A 449 -2.77 28.12 37.38
N GLY A 450 -3.88 28.16 36.64
CA GLY A 450 -5.19 28.43 37.24
C GLY A 450 -5.14 29.72 38.06
N GLU A 451 -5.38 29.63 39.37
CA GLU A 451 -5.22 30.72 40.35
C GLU A 451 -3.86 30.74 41.07
N LEU A 452 -2.94 29.83 40.74
CA LEU A 452 -1.62 29.67 41.35
C LEU A 452 -0.52 30.32 40.49
N ASP A 453 0.58 30.72 41.12
CA ASP A 453 1.79 31.07 40.38
C ASP A 453 2.44 29.80 39.76
N TRP A 454 3.21 30.02 38.70
CA TRP A 454 3.86 28.93 37.95
C TRP A 454 4.74 28.02 38.82
N ALA A 455 5.51 28.59 39.75
CA ALA A 455 6.45 27.80 40.56
C ALA A 455 5.68 26.87 41.50
N THR A 456 4.62 27.37 42.13
CA THR A 456 3.70 26.55 42.91
C THR A 456 3.06 25.47 42.03
N ALA A 457 2.46 25.83 40.89
CA ALA A 457 1.80 24.89 39.98
C ALA A 457 2.72 23.77 39.46
N ALA A 458 3.99 24.09 39.21
CA ALA A 458 5.03 23.15 38.80
C ALA A 458 5.45 22.21 39.95
N ASN A 459 5.66 22.74 41.15
CA ASN A 459 5.96 21.94 42.35
C ASN A 459 4.83 20.93 42.65
N LEU A 460 3.57 21.35 42.52
CA LEU A 460 2.43 20.44 42.67
C LEU A 460 2.42 19.34 41.61
N ALA A 461 2.75 19.67 40.36
CA ALA A 461 2.79 18.69 39.27
C ALA A 461 3.91 17.65 39.46
N GLU A 462 5.09 18.09 39.90
CA GLU A 462 6.22 17.21 40.24
C GLU A 462 5.84 16.27 41.40
N ALA A 463 5.27 16.81 42.49
CA ALA A 463 4.88 16.00 43.65
C ALA A 463 3.78 14.99 43.30
N ALA A 464 2.78 15.40 42.52
CA ALA A 464 1.71 14.53 42.07
C ALA A 464 2.23 13.39 41.17
N TRP A 465 3.08 13.73 40.18
CA TRP A 465 3.63 12.72 39.29
C TRP A 465 4.53 11.74 40.04
N ALA A 466 5.41 12.21 40.92
CA ALA A 466 6.28 11.36 41.72
C ALA A 466 5.48 10.33 42.54
N ALA A 467 4.42 10.78 43.23
CA ALA A 467 3.58 9.91 44.04
C ALA A 467 2.90 8.81 43.19
N VAL A 468 2.43 9.12 41.99
CA VAL A 468 1.79 8.14 41.08
C VAL A 468 2.81 7.25 40.38
N SER A 469 3.94 7.81 39.93
CA SER A 469 5.00 7.09 39.22
C SER A 469 5.78 6.13 40.10
N ASP A 470 5.74 6.29 41.42
CA ASP A 470 6.36 5.39 42.38
C ASP A 470 5.45 4.22 42.79
N LEU A 471 4.16 4.26 42.44
CA LEU A 471 3.26 3.15 42.68
C LEU A 471 3.67 1.92 41.88
N ALA A 472 3.62 0.74 42.52
CA ALA A 472 3.75 -0.53 41.82
C ALA A 472 2.71 -0.63 40.69
N SER A 473 3.04 -1.31 39.59
CA SER A 473 2.16 -1.44 38.40
C SER A 473 0.76 -1.96 38.74
N ARG A 474 0.62 -2.76 39.80
CA ARG A 474 -0.65 -3.29 40.29
C ARG A 474 -1.62 -2.24 40.84
N TYR A 475 -1.14 -1.07 41.27
CA TYR A 475 -1.97 0.00 41.83
C TYR A 475 -2.31 1.10 40.82
N ARG A 476 -1.83 0.96 39.58
CA ARG A 476 -2.10 1.91 38.51
C ARG A 476 -3.28 1.46 37.69
N LEU A 477 -4.05 2.42 37.20
CA LEU A 477 -4.95 2.15 36.08
C LEU A 477 -4.11 1.87 34.83
N PRO A 478 -4.54 0.95 33.96
CA PRO A 478 -3.96 0.88 32.62
C PRO A 478 -4.22 2.21 31.90
N PRO A 479 -3.25 2.70 31.11
CA PRO A 479 -3.44 3.94 30.37
C PRO A 479 -4.68 3.83 29.44
N PRO A 480 -5.46 4.92 29.32
CA PRO A 480 -6.80 4.91 28.72
C PRO A 480 -6.85 4.80 27.20
#